data_AF-A0A3D4EB65-F1
#
_entry.id   AF-A0A3D4EB65-F1
#
_cell.length_a   1.000
_cell.length_b   1.000
_cell.length_c   1.000
_cell.angle_alpha   90.00
_cell.angle_beta   90.00
_cell.angle_gamma   90.00
#
_symmetry.space_group_name_H-M   'P 1'
#
loop_
_entity.id
_entity.type
_entity.pdbx_description
1 polymer ?
#
loop_
_entity_poly.entity_id
_entity_poly.type
_entity_poly.pdbx_seq_one_letter_code
_entity_poly.pdbx_strand_id
1 'polypeptide(L)'
;VRPAEASEAPVQRTGLDALIDNRIMATAERDLLNFILTYGTTKLEFQSDSDFYSGSDEDALTVFDFINQALEEDNSGFENTVFRKAYEKYSQDYYEGYSQEEIVKHLLDSENRDVAYVASQLSTDERYDLSIKNLRQSMMSKGSWLTIYVPKAILVFQQCRLENKDSGLKDRLREAQSASDSDSVMEIMQEMLKVQKALKLVKVRLGREK
;
A
#
# COMPACT_ATOMS: atom_id res chain seq x y z
N VAL A 1 -47.62 -9.50 -13.13
CA VAL A 1 -46.31 -10.13 -12.85
C VAL A 1 -45.37 -9.04 -12.35
N ARG A 2 -45.01 -9.06 -11.06
CA ARG A 2 -44.02 -8.13 -10.47
C ARG A 2 -42.61 -8.75 -10.67
N PRO A 3 -41.58 -7.99 -11.04
CA PRO A 3 -40.22 -8.51 -11.09
C PRO A 3 -39.66 -8.66 -9.68
N ALA A 4 -38.97 -9.78 -9.45
CA ALA A 4 -38.33 -10.13 -8.20
C ALA A 4 -37.11 -9.22 -7.96
N GLU A 5 -37.05 -8.65 -6.75
CA GLU A 5 -35.87 -7.99 -6.21
C GLU A 5 -34.72 -9.00 -6.15
N ALA A 6 -33.64 -8.70 -6.86
CA ALA A 6 -32.39 -9.43 -6.72
C ALA A 6 -31.81 -9.10 -5.33
N SER A 7 -32.02 -10.01 -4.38
CA SER A 7 -31.32 -10.01 -3.10
C SER A 7 -29.83 -10.19 -3.37
N GLU A 8 -29.04 -9.11 -3.21
CA GLU A 8 -27.58 -9.20 -3.15
C GLU A 8 -27.20 -10.12 -2.00
N ALA A 9 -26.77 -11.35 -2.33
CA ALA A 9 -26.25 -12.28 -1.34
C ALA A 9 -24.98 -11.67 -0.71
N PRO A 10 -24.79 -11.73 0.63
CA PRO A 10 -23.57 -11.26 1.25
C PRO A 10 -22.41 -12.11 0.73
N VAL A 11 -21.47 -11.47 0.03
CA VAL A 11 -20.22 -12.09 -0.43
C VAL A 11 -19.53 -12.69 0.79
N GLN A 12 -19.55 -14.02 0.91
CA GLN A 12 -18.88 -14.72 2.01
C GLN A 12 -17.38 -14.39 1.92
N ARG A 13 -16.90 -13.61 2.90
CA ARG A 13 -15.50 -13.19 3.00
C ARG A 13 -14.70 -14.34 3.61
N THR A 14 -13.69 -14.82 2.92
CA THR A 14 -12.83 -15.92 3.39
C THR A 14 -11.36 -15.48 3.39
N GLY A 15 -10.62 -15.79 4.45
CA GLY A 15 -9.17 -15.51 4.54
C GLY A 15 -8.83 -14.05 4.83
N LEU A 16 -7.78 -13.52 4.18
CA LEU A 16 -7.28 -12.14 4.35
C LEU A 16 -8.37 -11.08 4.09
N ASP A 17 -9.27 -11.33 3.15
CA ASP A 17 -10.41 -10.45 2.80
C ASP A 17 -11.44 -10.27 3.92
N ALA A 18 -11.43 -11.12 4.95
CA ALA A 18 -12.28 -10.95 6.13
C ALA A 18 -11.68 -9.96 7.14
N LEU A 19 -10.36 -9.78 7.12
CA LEU A 19 -9.60 -8.92 8.05
C LEU A 19 -9.34 -7.51 7.47
N ILE A 20 -9.81 -7.26 6.25
CA ILE A 20 -9.62 -6.00 5.53
C ILE A 20 -10.77 -5.04 5.87
N ASP A 21 -10.42 -3.90 6.47
CA ASP A 21 -11.31 -2.79 6.80
C ASP A 21 -11.58 -1.92 5.56
N ASN A 22 -10.54 -1.64 4.77
CA ASN A 22 -10.57 -0.75 3.61
C ASN A 22 -10.05 -1.47 2.35
N ARG A 23 -10.98 -1.90 1.49
CA ARG A 23 -10.69 -2.64 0.26
C ARG A 23 -9.94 -1.82 -0.80
N ILE A 24 -10.16 -0.50 -0.84
CA ILE A 24 -9.48 0.38 -1.79
C ILE A 24 -7.99 0.44 -1.43
N MET A 25 -7.67 0.51 -0.13
CA MET A 25 -6.29 0.49 0.35
C MET A 25 -5.66 -0.90 0.36
N ALA A 26 -6.47 -1.94 0.58
CA ALA A 26 -5.96 -3.27 0.90
C ALA A 26 -4.97 -3.83 -0.11
N THR A 27 -5.19 -3.59 -1.41
CA THR A 27 -4.30 -4.11 -2.44
C THR A 27 -2.92 -3.43 -2.39
N ALA A 28 -2.90 -2.10 -2.22
CA ALA A 28 -1.67 -1.33 -2.17
C ALA A 28 -0.91 -1.52 -0.85
N GLU A 29 -1.63 -1.57 0.27
CA GLU A 29 -1.05 -1.85 1.59
C GLU A 29 -0.46 -3.25 1.66
N ARG A 30 -1.17 -4.24 1.09
CA ARG A 30 -0.68 -5.61 1.00
C ARG A 30 0.61 -5.68 0.17
N ASP A 31 0.67 -4.96 -0.94
CA ASP A 31 1.85 -4.90 -1.79
C ASP A 31 3.05 -4.29 -1.05
N LEU A 32 2.87 -3.14 -0.40
CA LEU A 32 3.90 -2.51 0.43
C LEU A 32 4.37 -3.42 1.56
N LEU A 33 3.44 -4.02 2.30
CA LEU A 33 3.79 -4.92 3.40
C LEU A 33 4.51 -6.17 2.89
N ASN A 34 4.17 -6.68 1.69
CA ASN A 34 4.88 -7.77 1.07
C ASN A 34 6.34 -7.39 0.72
N PHE A 35 6.57 -6.20 0.18
CA PHE A 35 7.93 -5.68 -0.06
C PHE A 35 8.73 -5.59 1.24
N ILE A 36 8.12 -5.11 2.31
CA ILE A 36 8.75 -5.00 3.63
C ILE A 36 9.06 -6.38 4.21
N LEU A 37 8.12 -7.32 4.19
CA LEU A 37 8.30 -8.65 4.75
C LEU A 37 9.26 -9.54 3.96
N THR A 38 9.47 -9.25 2.68
CA THR A 38 10.36 -10.04 1.82
C THR A 38 11.74 -9.40 1.65
N TYR A 39 11.80 -8.06 1.59
CA TYR A 39 13.02 -7.32 1.23
C TYR A 39 13.29 -6.12 2.15
N GLY A 40 12.63 -5.99 3.28
CA GLY A 40 12.68 -4.78 4.12
C GLY A 40 14.10 -4.38 4.54
N THR A 41 14.97 -5.32 4.90
CA THR A 41 16.39 -5.05 5.22
C THR A 41 17.30 -4.96 3.99
N THR A 42 16.77 -5.10 2.77
CA THR A 42 17.56 -5.03 1.53
C THR A 42 17.82 -3.57 1.17
N LYS A 43 19.07 -3.22 0.85
CA LYS A 43 19.43 -1.87 0.39
C LYS A 43 18.94 -1.62 -1.03
N LEU A 44 18.42 -0.42 -1.28
CA LEU A 44 18.04 0.05 -2.60
C LEU A 44 19.21 0.77 -3.27
N GLU A 45 19.96 0.02 -4.09
CA GLU A 45 21.06 0.55 -4.89
C GLU A 45 20.53 1.19 -6.17
N PHE A 46 20.11 2.46 -6.07
CA PHE A 46 19.71 3.24 -7.24
C PHE A 46 20.92 3.48 -8.14
N GLN A 47 20.72 3.39 -9.46
CA GLN A 47 21.77 3.76 -10.41
C GLN A 47 21.99 5.27 -10.39
N SER A 48 23.20 5.71 -10.73
CA SER A 48 23.62 7.12 -10.69
C SER A 48 22.81 8.07 -11.60
N ASP A 49 22.08 7.53 -12.58
CA ASP A 49 21.13 8.29 -13.43
C ASP A 49 19.71 8.38 -12.83
N SER A 50 19.48 7.88 -11.61
CA SER A 50 18.18 7.92 -10.92
C SER A 50 18.02 9.20 -10.11
N ASP A 51 16.81 9.79 -10.14
CA ASP A 51 16.42 10.92 -9.28
C ASP A 51 16.50 10.59 -7.77
N PHE A 52 16.59 9.30 -7.43
CA PHE A 52 16.68 8.79 -6.05
C PHE A 52 18.11 8.41 -5.64
N TYR A 53 19.13 8.69 -6.46
CA TYR A 53 20.52 8.42 -6.12
C TYR A 53 21.05 9.42 -5.10
N SER A 54 21.47 8.95 -3.92
CA SER A 54 21.95 9.77 -2.81
C SER A 54 23.42 10.23 -2.96
N GLY A 55 24.12 9.82 -4.03
CA GLY A 55 25.52 10.20 -4.27
C GLY A 55 26.55 9.17 -3.82
N SER A 56 26.17 8.21 -2.95
CA SER A 56 27.03 7.13 -2.45
C SER A 56 26.22 5.88 -2.08
N ASP A 57 26.72 4.69 -2.46
CA ASP A 57 26.10 3.40 -2.11
C ASP A 57 26.10 3.13 -0.60
N GLU A 58 26.96 3.81 0.18
CA GLU A 58 26.98 3.70 1.65
C GLU A 58 25.75 4.32 2.31
N ASP A 59 25.15 5.33 1.68
CA ASP A 59 23.92 6.00 2.12
C ASP A 59 22.64 5.41 1.49
N ALA A 60 22.75 4.22 0.86
CA ALA A 60 21.61 3.55 0.25
C ALA A 60 20.61 3.12 1.34
N LEU A 61 19.42 3.73 1.30
CA LEU A 61 18.30 3.40 2.17
C LEU A 61 17.85 1.95 1.94
N THR A 62 17.39 1.31 3.01
CA THR A 62 16.72 0.01 2.87
C THR A 62 15.34 0.17 2.25
N VAL A 63 14.77 -0.92 1.74
CA VAL A 63 13.37 -0.93 1.26
C VAL A 63 12.43 -0.45 2.36
N PHE A 64 12.65 -0.88 3.61
CA PHE A 64 11.84 -0.42 4.73
C PHE A 64 12.01 1.07 5.00
N ASP A 65 13.23 1.58 5.08
CA ASP A 65 13.49 3.01 5.33
C ASP A 65 12.93 3.89 4.22
N PHE A 66 13.06 3.47 2.96
CA PHE A 66 12.54 4.21 1.82
C PHE A 66 11.00 4.26 1.82
N ILE A 67 10.34 3.15 2.15
CA ILE A 67 8.88 3.12 2.30
C ILE A 67 8.47 3.93 3.53
N ASN A 68 9.15 3.81 4.67
CA ASN A 68 8.84 4.55 5.88
C ASN A 68 8.97 6.07 5.66
N GLN A 69 10.06 6.53 5.05
CA GLN A 69 10.25 7.94 4.72
C GLN A 69 9.12 8.46 3.83
N ALA A 70 8.74 7.71 2.78
CA ALA A 70 7.64 8.11 1.91
C ALA A 70 6.28 8.15 2.62
N LEU A 71 6.07 7.28 3.62
CA LEU A 71 4.88 7.28 4.47
C LEU A 71 4.89 8.48 5.43
N GLU A 72 6.03 8.79 6.06
CA GLU A 72 6.20 9.93 6.97
C GLU A 72 6.06 11.28 6.25
N GLU A 73 6.68 11.45 5.07
CA GLU A 73 6.59 12.67 4.26
C GLU A 73 5.14 13.00 3.86
N ASP A 74 4.31 11.98 3.60
CA ASP A 74 2.91 12.13 3.22
C ASP A 74 1.96 12.15 4.45
N ASN A 75 2.52 12.11 5.67
CA ASN A 75 1.83 11.94 6.96
C ASN A 75 0.74 10.85 6.85
N SER A 76 1.19 9.68 6.39
CA SER A 76 0.38 8.55 5.95
C SER A 76 0.73 7.30 6.72
N GLY A 77 -0.27 6.60 7.22
CA GLY A 77 -0.14 5.25 7.75
C GLY A 77 -1.05 4.27 7.04
N PHE A 78 -0.85 2.98 7.31
CA PHE A 78 -1.76 1.92 6.87
C PHE A 78 -3.16 2.14 7.44
N GLU A 79 -4.19 2.26 6.60
CA GLU A 79 -5.58 2.39 7.02
C GLU A 79 -6.16 1.08 7.54
N ASN A 80 -5.76 -0.08 6.98
CA ASN A 80 -6.22 -1.37 7.49
C ASN A 80 -5.54 -1.70 8.82
N THR A 81 -6.35 -2.02 9.83
CA THR A 81 -5.88 -2.26 11.19
C THR A 81 -4.91 -3.45 11.24
N VAL A 82 -5.18 -4.49 10.47
CA VAL A 82 -4.36 -5.71 10.44
C VAL A 82 -2.98 -5.46 9.83
N PHE A 83 -2.91 -4.68 8.73
CA PHE A 83 -1.64 -4.35 8.08
C PHE A 83 -0.83 -3.36 8.91
N ARG A 84 -1.50 -2.40 9.57
CA ARG A 84 -0.84 -1.47 10.50
C ARG A 84 -0.17 -2.21 11.65
N LYS A 85 -0.86 -3.14 12.30
CA LYS A 85 -0.29 -3.93 13.41
C LYS A 85 0.91 -4.76 12.98
N ALA A 86 0.83 -5.38 11.79
CA ALA A 86 1.95 -6.14 11.24
C ALA A 86 3.14 -5.22 10.92
N TYR A 87 2.88 -4.05 10.37
CA TYR A 87 3.89 -3.03 10.08
C TYR A 87 4.54 -2.47 11.34
N GLU A 88 3.77 -2.13 12.38
CA GLU A 88 4.29 -1.62 13.66
C GLU A 88 5.16 -2.66 14.38
N LYS A 89 4.76 -3.94 14.34
CA LYS A 89 5.57 -5.01 14.91
C LYS A 89 6.85 -5.22 14.10
N TYR A 90 6.75 -5.19 12.77
CA TYR A 90 7.92 -5.25 11.90
C TYR A 90 8.88 -4.09 12.17
N SER A 91 8.38 -2.85 12.29
CA SER A 91 9.21 -1.68 12.51
C SER A 91 9.94 -1.74 13.85
N GLN A 92 9.27 -2.22 14.90
CA GLN A 92 9.90 -2.44 16.19
C GLN A 92 11.07 -3.43 16.07
N ASP A 93 10.85 -4.63 15.51
CA ASP A 93 11.90 -5.62 15.36
C ASP A 93 13.03 -5.12 14.43
N TYR A 94 12.69 -4.32 13.40
CA TYR A 94 13.67 -3.69 12.51
C TYR A 94 14.59 -2.71 13.24
N TYR A 95 14.04 -1.81 14.07
CA TYR A 95 14.83 -0.86 14.84
C TYR A 95 15.59 -1.50 16.01
N GLU A 96 15.15 -2.67 16.49
CA GLU A 96 15.90 -3.50 17.43
C GLU A 96 17.10 -4.20 16.78
N GLY A 97 17.21 -4.16 15.44
CA GLY A 97 18.37 -4.65 14.69
C GLY A 97 18.30 -6.13 14.33
N TYR A 98 17.11 -6.74 14.40
CA TYR A 98 16.93 -8.13 13.96
C TYR A 98 17.10 -8.28 12.45
N SER A 99 17.54 -9.46 12.02
CA SER A 99 17.58 -9.79 10.59
C SER A 99 16.18 -10.02 10.02
N GLN A 100 16.03 -9.90 8.70
CA GLN A 100 14.75 -10.13 7.99
C GLN A 100 14.07 -11.45 8.40
N GLU A 101 14.84 -12.54 8.51
CA GLU A 101 14.34 -13.86 8.86
C GLU A 101 13.83 -13.93 10.30
N GLU A 102 14.53 -13.26 11.22
CA GLU A 102 14.13 -13.16 12.63
C GLU A 102 12.86 -12.33 12.80
N ILE A 103 12.77 -11.19 12.11
CA ILE A 103 11.57 -10.33 12.13
C ILE A 103 10.35 -11.11 11.61
N VAL A 104 10.48 -11.79 10.46
CA VAL A 104 9.39 -12.61 9.90
C VAL A 104 9.01 -13.73 10.87
N LYS A 105 9.98 -14.36 11.53
CA LYS A 105 9.71 -15.38 12.54
C LYS A 105 8.97 -14.81 13.76
N HIS A 106 9.37 -13.66 14.28
CA HIS A 106 8.68 -12.99 15.39
C HIS A 106 7.23 -12.58 15.03
N LEU A 107 6.99 -12.23 13.76
CA LEU A 107 5.65 -11.95 13.24
C LEU A 107 4.81 -13.22 13.13
N LEU A 108 5.39 -14.36 12.71
CA LEU A 108 4.72 -15.67 12.66
C LEU A 108 4.42 -16.22 14.06
N ASP A 109 5.33 -16.00 15.01
CA ASP A 109 5.19 -16.39 16.42
C ASP A 109 4.40 -15.35 17.25
N SER A 110 3.81 -14.35 16.59
CA SER A 110 3.04 -13.29 17.26
C SER A 110 1.80 -13.83 17.97
N GLU A 111 1.57 -13.40 19.21
CA GLU A 111 0.36 -13.72 19.98
C GLU A 111 -0.93 -13.29 19.26
N ASN A 112 -0.83 -12.28 18.40
CA ASN A 112 -1.92 -11.85 17.53
C ASN A 112 -2.01 -12.76 16.30
N ARG A 113 -3.00 -13.67 16.32
CA ARG A 113 -3.28 -14.62 15.25
C ARG A 113 -3.52 -13.97 13.89
N ASP A 114 -4.08 -12.76 13.86
CA ASP A 114 -4.33 -12.05 12.60
C ASP A 114 -3.02 -11.57 11.98
N VAL A 115 -2.08 -11.08 12.80
CA VAL A 115 -0.74 -10.65 12.36
C VAL A 115 0.07 -11.86 11.89
N ALA A 116 0.05 -12.96 12.64
CA ALA A 116 0.71 -14.21 12.25
C ALA A 116 0.15 -14.76 10.94
N TYR A 117 -1.17 -14.70 10.75
CA TYR A 117 -1.82 -15.11 9.51
C TYR A 117 -1.42 -14.22 8.33
N VAL A 118 -1.40 -12.90 8.50
CA VAL A 118 -0.95 -11.96 7.45
C VAL A 118 0.52 -12.21 7.10
N ALA A 119 1.40 -12.34 8.09
CA ALA A 119 2.81 -12.64 7.85
C ALA A 119 2.97 -13.97 7.11
N SER A 120 2.27 -15.04 7.53
CA SER A 120 2.30 -16.33 6.85
C SER A 120 1.86 -16.22 5.40
N GLN A 121 0.75 -15.52 5.12
CA GLN A 121 0.23 -15.39 3.77
C GLN A 121 1.14 -14.56 2.87
N LEU A 122 1.72 -13.47 3.37
CA LEU A 122 2.55 -12.57 2.57
C LEU A 122 3.98 -13.11 2.39
N SER A 123 4.58 -13.67 3.44
CA SER A 123 5.90 -14.29 3.37
C SER A 123 5.91 -15.58 2.54
N THR A 124 4.77 -16.25 2.40
CA THR A 124 4.61 -17.47 1.59
C THR A 124 3.98 -17.19 0.22
N ASP A 125 3.73 -15.93 -0.15
CA ASP A 125 3.07 -15.61 -1.43
C ASP A 125 4.02 -15.84 -2.62
N GLU A 126 4.22 -17.11 -2.94
CA GLU A 126 4.84 -17.60 -4.17
C GLU A 126 4.07 -17.13 -5.42
N ARG A 127 2.88 -16.51 -5.28
CA ARG A 127 2.12 -15.97 -6.43
C ARG A 127 2.72 -14.67 -6.95
N TYR A 128 3.26 -13.82 -6.07
CA TYR A 128 4.16 -12.75 -6.50
C TYR A 128 5.38 -13.35 -7.20
N ASP A 129 5.97 -14.40 -6.62
CA ASP A 129 7.09 -15.12 -7.24
C ASP A 129 6.72 -15.71 -8.63
N LEU A 130 5.49 -16.19 -8.86
CA LEU A 130 5.03 -16.74 -10.15
C LEU A 130 4.70 -15.66 -11.20
N SER A 131 3.97 -14.60 -10.82
CA SER A 131 3.64 -13.53 -11.77
C SER A 131 4.89 -12.70 -12.12
N ILE A 132 5.89 -12.66 -11.22
CA ILE A 132 7.17 -11.98 -11.38
C ILE A 132 8.26 -12.94 -11.92
N LYS A 133 8.12 -14.27 -11.82
CA LYS A 133 9.06 -15.24 -12.44
C LYS A 133 9.20 -15.02 -13.94
N ASN A 134 8.10 -14.71 -14.63
CA ASN A 134 8.12 -14.34 -16.04
C ASN A 134 8.87 -13.01 -16.31
N LEU A 135 8.90 -12.09 -15.34
CA LEU A 135 9.60 -10.82 -15.43
C LEU A 135 11.09 -10.94 -15.02
N ARG A 136 11.37 -11.74 -13.98
CA ARG A 136 12.71 -12.18 -13.52
C ARG A 136 13.44 -13.00 -14.57
N GLN A 137 12.72 -13.79 -15.36
CA GLN A 137 13.29 -14.48 -16.53
C GLN A 137 13.70 -13.51 -17.65
N SER A 138 13.25 -12.26 -17.63
CA SER A 138 13.34 -11.33 -18.75
C SER A 138 14.43 -10.26 -18.64
N MET A 139 15.56 -10.54 -17.95
CA MET A 139 16.84 -9.78 -17.99
C MET A 139 17.15 -8.74 -16.88
N MET A 140 16.38 -8.59 -15.79
CA MET A 140 16.72 -7.66 -14.69
C MET A 140 17.32 -8.34 -13.46
N SER A 141 18.32 -7.69 -12.84
CA SER A 141 18.85 -8.09 -11.53
C SER A 141 17.84 -7.80 -10.41
N LYS A 142 17.91 -8.51 -9.28
CA LYS A 142 17.02 -8.30 -8.13
C LYS A 142 17.08 -6.86 -7.59
N GLY A 143 18.26 -6.25 -7.57
CA GLY A 143 18.46 -4.86 -7.16
C GLY A 143 17.77 -3.86 -8.09
N SER A 144 17.95 -4.01 -9.41
CA SER A 144 17.27 -3.17 -10.41
C SER A 144 15.75 -3.33 -10.38
N TRP A 145 15.26 -4.51 -10.00
CA TRP A 145 13.83 -4.72 -9.84
C TRP A 145 13.28 -3.95 -8.63
N LEU A 146 13.92 -4.03 -7.46
CA LEU A 146 13.45 -3.32 -6.27
C LEU A 146 13.43 -1.81 -6.48
N THR A 147 14.47 -1.24 -7.11
CA THR A 147 14.55 0.20 -7.37
C THR A 147 13.51 0.71 -8.37
N ILE A 148 12.94 -0.15 -9.21
CA ILE A 148 11.84 0.21 -10.12
C ILE A 148 10.47 0.01 -9.46
N TYR A 149 10.29 -1.10 -8.76
CA TYR A 149 8.98 -1.53 -8.28
C TYR A 149 8.61 -0.96 -6.91
N VAL A 150 9.58 -0.72 -6.01
CA VAL A 150 9.30 -0.12 -4.70
C VAL A 150 8.76 1.31 -4.83
N PRO A 151 9.37 2.24 -5.60
CA PRO A 151 8.79 3.57 -5.82
C PRO A 151 7.41 3.50 -6.49
N LYS A 152 7.22 2.55 -7.40
CA LYS A 152 5.94 2.34 -8.08
C LYS A 152 4.85 1.87 -7.12
N ALA A 153 5.17 0.98 -6.18
CA ALA A 153 4.26 0.52 -5.13
C ALA A 153 3.81 1.68 -4.24
N ILE A 154 4.75 2.55 -3.85
CA ILE A 154 4.46 3.78 -3.08
C ILE A 154 3.52 4.70 -3.88
N LEU A 155 3.76 4.91 -5.16
CA LEU A 155 2.86 5.72 -6.01
C LEU A 155 1.46 5.09 -6.15
N VAL A 156 1.37 3.76 -6.23
CA VAL A 156 0.08 3.06 -6.23
C VAL A 156 -0.64 3.23 -4.90
N PHE A 157 0.07 3.16 -3.78
CA PHE A 157 -0.48 3.44 -2.45
C PHE A 157 -1.01 4.88 -2.36
N GLN A 158 -0.26 5.87 -2.83
CA GLN A 158 -0.73 7.26 -2.90
C GLN A 158 -1.97 7.41 -3.80
N GLN A 159 -1.99 6.75 -4.97
CA GLN A 159 -3.16 6.75 -5.84
C GLN A 159 -4.38 6.18 -5.13
N CYS A 160 -4.26 4.98 -4.57
CA CYS A 160 -5.35 4.32 -3.86
C CYS A 160 -5.85 5.21 -2.72
N ARG A 161 -4.96 5.81 -1.91
CA ARG A 161 -5.31 6.72 -0.81
C ARG A 161 -6.17 7.88 -1.28
N LEU A 162 -5.77 8.51 -2.39
CA LEU A 162 -6.54 9.61 -2.96
C LEU A 162 -7.87 9.14 -3.56
N GLU A 163 -7.94 7.94 -4.12
CA GLU A 163 -9.20 7.31 -4.57
C GLU A 163 -10.15 7.03 -3.40
N ASN A 164 -9.63 6.57 -2.26
CA ASN A 164 -10.44 6.39 -1.04
C ASN A 164 -10.93 7.73 -0.48
N LYS A 165 -10.07 8.76 -0.45
CA LYS A 165 -10.48 10.12 -0.07
C LYS A 165 -11.54 10.68 -1.02
N ASP A 166 -11.40 10.51 -2.34
CA ASP A 166 -12.40 10.93 -3.32
C ASP A 166 -13.73 10.19 -3.15
N SER A 167 -13.70 8.87 -2.86
CA SER A 167 -14.90 8.09 -2.56
C SER A 167 -15.59 8.62 -1.29
N GLY A 168 -14.87 8.80 -0.20
CA GLY A 168 -15.43 9.32 1.05
C GLY A 168 -15.96 10.75 0.94
N LEU A 169 -15.32 11.61 0.15
CA LEU A 169 -15.82 12.96 -0.15
C LEU A 169 -17.10 12.92 -0.99
N LYS A 170 -17.23 11.98 -1.94
CA LYS A 170 -18.46 11.80 -2.71
C LYS A 170 -19.64 11.36 -1.84
N ASP A 171 -19.40 10.47 -0.88
CA ASP A 171 -20.44 10.05 0.06
C ASP A 171 -20.86 11.21 0.97
N ARG A 172 -19.89 11.95 1.54
CA ARG A 172 -20.18 13.18 2.33
C ARG A 172 -20.90 14.25 1.52
N LEU A 173 -20.57 14.40 0.24
CA LEU A 173 -21.24 15.33 -0.67
C LEU A 173 -22.70 14.94 -0.87
N ARG A 174 -23.00 13.64 -1.05
CA ARG A 174 -24.38 13.13 -1.16
C ARG A 174 -25.17 13.39 0.10
N GLU A 175 -24.57 13.20 1.27
CA GLU A 175 -25.20 13.48 2.56
C GLU A 175 -25.47 14.97 2.77
N ALA A 176 -24.49 15.84 2.49
CA ALA A 176 -24.64 17.29 2.61
C ALA A 176 -25.67 17.86 1.62
N GLN A 177 -25.73 17.34 0.39
CA GLN A 177 -26.77 17.67 -0.59
C GLN A 177 -28.16 17.26 -0.11
N SER A 178 -28.27 16.09 0.53
CA SER A 178 -29.53 15.60 1.11
C SER A 178 -29.96 16.42 2.31
N ALA A 179 -29.01 16.97 3.08
CA ALA A 179 -29.24 17.85 4.22
C ALA A 179 -29.48 19.33 3.84
N SER A 180 -29.42 19.68 2.55
CA SER A 180 -29.53 21.06 2.04
C SER A 180 -28.54 22.05 2.67
N ASP A 181 -27.36 21.57 3.07
CA ASP A 181 -26.30 22.41 3.64
C ASP A 181 -25.37 22.93 2.55
N SER A 182 -25.69 24.12 2.02
CA SER A 182 -25.01 24.71 0.86
C SER A 182 -23.55 25.10 1.13
N ASP A 183 -23.20 25.48 2.36
CA ASP A 183 -21.82 25.84 2.72
C ASP A 183 -20.94 24.58 2.79
N SER A 184 -21.43 23.53 3.45
CA SER A 184 -20.74 22.23 3.51
C SER A 184 -20.56 21.60 2.12
N VAL A 185 -21.55 21.74 1.22
CA VAL A 185 -21.44 21.25 -0.17
C VAL A 185 -20.30 21.95 -0.92
N MET A 186 -20.15 23.27 -0.77
CA MET A 186 -19.11 24.03 -1.47
C MET A 186 -17.71 23.70 -0.96
N GLU A 187 -17.53 23.54 0.35
CA GLU A 187 -16.26 23.10 0.94
C GLU A 187 -15.87 21.70 0.48
N ILE A 188 -16.82 20.74 0.49
CA ILE A 188 -16.56 19.36 0.05
C ILE A 188 -16.18 19.32 -1.43
N MET A 189 -16.81 20.14 -2.29
CA MET A 189 -16.45 20.22 -3.71
C MET A 189 -15.04 20.79 -3.93
N GLN A 190 -14.62 21.80 -3.16
CA GLN A 190 -13.26 22.33 -3.25
C GLN A 190 -12.20 21.30 -2.83
N GLU A 191 -12.45 20.58 -1.73
CA GLU A 191 -11.59 19.48 -1.29
C GLU A 191 -11.51 18.37 -2.36
N MET A 192 -12.65 17.99 -2.95
CA MET A 192 -12.69 16.98 -4.01
C MET A 192 -11.88 17.41 -5.24
N LEU A 193 -11.93 18.69 -5.64
CA LEU A 193 -11.12 19.22 -6.74
C LEU A 193 -9.61 19.18 -6.44
N LYS A 194 -9.19 19.42 -5.19
CA LYS A 194 -7.78 19.29 -4.79
C LYS A 194 -7.33 17.83 -4.89
N VAL A 195 -8.12 16.90 -4.36
CA VAL A 195 -7.83 15.45 -4.40
C VAL A 195 -7.75 14.95 -5.84
N GLN A 196 -8.65 15.39 -6.71
CA GLN A 196 -8.63 14.99 -8.14
C GLN A 196 -7.42 15.55 -8.90
N LYS A 197 -7.00 16.79 -8.60
CA LYS A 197 -5.75 17.34 -9.16
C LYS A 197 -4.53 16.54 -8.71
N ALA A 198 -4.46 16.17 -7.43
CA ALA A 198 -3.40 15.32 -6.90
C ALA A 198 -3.42 13.92 -7.56
N LEU A 199 -4.60 13.31 -7.72
CA LEU A 199 -4.76 12.03 -8.43
C LEU A 199 -4.22 12.09 -9.84
N LYS A 200 -4.55 13.15 -10.58
CA LYS A 200 -4.06 13.33 -11.94
C LYS A 200 -2.54 13.42 -11.98
N LEU A 201 -1.93 14.13 -11.04
CA LEU A 201 -0.48 14.28 -10.95
C LEU A 201 0.23 12.94 -10.63
N VAL A 202 -0.35 12.14 -9.73
CA VAL A 202 0.15 10.79 -9.40
C VAL A 202 -0.01 9.83 -10.59
N LYS A 203 -1.13 9.90 -11.32
CA LYS A 203 -1.36 9.06 -12.52
C LYS A 203 -0.42 9.38 -13.68
N VAL A 204 -0.08 10.66 -13.86
CA VAL A 204 0.93 11.10 -14.83
C VAL A 204 2.31 10.55 -14.43
N ARG A 205 2.69 10.63 -13.15
CA ARG A 205 3.94 10.02 -12.63
C ARG A 205 3.98 8.51 -12.78
N LEU A 206 2.85 7.83 -12.67
CA LEU A 206 2.71 6.38 -12.94
C LEU A 206 2.74 6.01 -14.43
N GLY A 207 2.77 6.99 -15.35
CA GLY A 207 2.73 6.78 -16.79
C GLY A 207 1.39 6.21 -17.30
N ARG A 208 0.31 6.35 -16.51
CA ARG A 208 -1.03 5.79 -16.81
C ARG A 208 -1.94 6.77 -17.56
N GLU A 209 -1.61 8.06 -17.61
CA GLU A 209 -2.28 9.07 -18.43
C GLU A 209 -1.21 9.96 -19.10
N LYS A 210 -1.40 10.25 -20.40
CA LYS A 210 -0.61 11.22 -21.19
C LYS A 210 -1.30 12.58 -21.20
#